data_AF-A0A8E6V4T1-F1
#
_entry.id   AF-A0A8E6V4T1-F1
#
_cell.length_a   1.000
_cell.length_b   1.000
_cell.length_c   1.000
_cell.angle_alpha   90.00
_cell.angle_beta   90.00
_cell.angle_gamma   90.00
#
_symmetry.space_group_name_H-M   'P 1'
#
loop_
_entity.id
_entity.type
_entity.pdbx_description
1 polymer ?
#
loop_
_entity_poly.entity_id
_entity_poly.type
_entity_poly.pdbx_seq_one_letter_code
_entity_poly.pdbx_strand_id
1 'polypeptide(L)'
;MKKILIFITGLVSCTAVIAAETAQPQWQPAQSLSTTPTTALPPAPAPAPAPAPVTVAQPAVTSPSSTGVPAPESAGMESAPPAPMPPDAALQYAENVTVPLSPEAIKQLRSGLDGVQRSSGTAPVTAAPRIRSLTVKLEPGSSLPMVQVLPNFPGVVNFTDQTGAPWPIAAPPVNGNPAGFQVNYLPDTPSMSIQARRAYDTGSVTVYLKGLAVPIVISMTSGEPGNRDASQPTDSRVDLRIPQRGPAALPVSAPRQKVGLYDNTLQAFLDGVPPKEAQRIKTQGGVPDVQAWQLGDDIYLRSRADLRDSFDSTLSSADGTHVWKMPVTPYVTFSVMGHNVPLTLELQ
;
A
#
# COMPACT_ATOMS: atom_id res chain seq x y z
N MET A 1 3.13 -83.47 12.20
CA MET A 1 4.21 -82.76 12.92
C MET A 1 3.90 -81.26 12.80
N LYS A 2 3.85 -80.39 13.80
CA LYS A 2 3.75 -80.42 15.28
C LYS A 2 3.46 -78.93 15.64
N LYS A 3 2.32 -78.60 16.27
CA LYS A 3 1.92 -77.21 16.59
C LYS A 3 2.55 -76.72 17.90
N ILE A 4 3.06 -75.49 17.93
CA ILE A 4 3.39 -74.62 19.10
C ILE A 4 3.23 -73.17 18.59
N LEU A 5 2.58 -72.16 19.20
CA LEU A 5 1.91 -71.93 20.50
C LEU A 5 2.79 -71.48 21.69
N ILE A 6 3.15 -70.18 21.72
CA ILE A 6 3.65 -69.44 22.90
C ILE A 6 2.98 -68.04 22.84
N PHE A 7 1.95 -67.77 23.64
CA PHE A 7 1.94 -67.25 25.02
C PHE A 7 2.36 -65.78 25.20
N ILE A 8 1.36 -64.97 25.55
CA ILE A 8 1.46 -63.56 25.94
C ILE A 8 1.96 -63.49 27.39
N THR A 9 2.95 -62.64 27.68
CA THR A 9 3.24 -62.20 29.05
C THR A 9 3.53 -60.70 29.02
N GLY A 10 2.67 -59.90 29.67
CA GLY A 10 2.86 -58.45 29.77
C GLY A 10 3.78 -58.10 30.94
N LEU A 11 4.66 -57.12 30.74
CA LEU A 11 5.38 -56.46 31.84
C LEU A 11 5.03 -54.96 31.79
N VAL A 12 4.20 -54.53 32.75
CA VAL A 12 3.85 -53.11 32.93
C VAL A 12 4.98 -52.44 33.70
N SER A 13 5.75 -51.60 33.04
CA SER A 13 6.76 -50.75 33.68
C SER A 13 6.18 -49.37 33.95
N CYS A 14 5.90 -49.07 35.22
CA CYS A 14 5.51 -47.72 35.64
C CYS A 14 6.72 -46.77 35.62
N THR A 15 6.72 -45.79 34.72
CA THR A 15 7.54 -44.57 34.86
C THR A 15 6.61 -43.39 35.11
N ALA A 16 6.76 -42.76 36.29
CA ALA A 16 5.97 -41.60 36.67
C ALA A 16 6.29 -40.40 35.77
N VAL A 17 5.29 -39.93 35.02
CA VAL A 17 5.36 -38.63 34.35
C VAL A 17 4.87 -37.59 35.37
N ILE A 18 5.78 -36.72 35.80
CA ILE A 18 5.41 -35.51 36.55
C ILE A 18 4.74 -34.58 35.54
N ALA A 19 3.41 -34.54 35.55
CA ALA A 19 2.66 -33.55 34.80
C ALA A 19 2.82 -32.18 35.49
N ALA A 20 3.30 -31.18 34.75
CA ALA A 20 3.22 -29.80 35.20
C ALA A 20 1.76 -29.35 35.14
N GLU A 21 1.18 -29.04 36.30
CA GLU A 21 -0.25 -28.77 36.43
C GLU A 21 -0.61 -27.43 35.77
N THR A 22 -1.36 -27.49 34.67
CA THR A 22 -1.87 -26.31 33.97
C THR A 22 -3.07 -25.74 34.71
N ALA A 23 -2.89 -24.61 35.39
CA ALA A 23 -3.97 -23.90 36.05
C ALA A 23 -5.10 -23.51 35.06
N GLN A 24 -6.34 -23.88 35.39
CA GLN A 24 -7.50 -23.54 34.56
C GLN A 24 -7.91 -22.07 34.72
N PRO A 25 -8.43 -21.42 33.67
CA PRO A 25 -8.98 -20.07 33.77
C PRO A 25 -10.32 -20.09 34.52
N GLN A 26 -10.29 -19.65 35.78
CA GLN A 26 -11.50 -19.48 36.60
C GLN A 26 -12.36 -18.31 36.10
N TRP A 27 -13.64 -18.56 35.87
CA TRP A 27 -14.62 -17.53 35.51
C TRP A 27 -14.91 -16.61 36.71
N GLN A 28 -14.90 -15.30 36.48
CA GLN A 28 -15.34 -14.30 37.44
C GLN A 28 -16.71 -13.73 37.00
N PRO A 29 -17.68 -13.58 37.92
CA PRO A 29 -18.98 -12.98 37.59
C PRO A 29 -18.87 -11.47 37.36
N ALA A 30 -19.67 -10.95 36.43
CA ALA A 30 -19.65 -9.54 36.05
C ALA A 30 -20.06 -8.62 37.21
N GLN A 31 -19.27 -7.56 37.45
CA GLN A 31 -19.66 -6.49 38.36
C GLN A 31 -20.65 -5.54 37.69
N SER A 32 -21.72 -5.21 38.41
CA SER A 32 -22.84 -4.40 37.92
C SER A 32 -22.48 -2.92 37.74
N LEU A 33 -22.89 -2.34 36.61
CA LEU A 33 -22.84 -0.90 36.35
C LEU A 33 -23.73 -0.14 37.36
N SER A 34 -23.12 0.68 38.20
CA SER A 34 -23.85 1.62 39.09
C SER A 34 -23.87 3.01 38.48
N THR A 35 -25.01 3.41 37.93
CA THR A 35 -25.22 4.75 37.35
C THR A 35 -25.55 5.78 38.44
N THR A 36 -24.68 6.76 38.64
CA THR A 36 -25.02 8.04 39.29
C THR A 36 -24.61 9.19 38.37
N PRO A 37 -25.51 10.13 38.03
CA PRO A 37 -25.19 11.24 37.15
C PRO A 37 -24.50 12.37 37.93
N THR A 38 -23.17 12.41 37.90
CA THR A 38 -22.43 13.60 38.34
C THR A 38 -22.36 14.60 37.17
N THR A 39 -23.22 15.61 37.21
CA THR A 39 -23.06 16.82 36.40
C THR A 39 -21.90 17.65 36.95
N ALA A 40 -20.70 17.43 36.41
CA ALA A 40 -19.54 18.29 36.65
C ALA A 40 -18.83 18.55 35.32
N LEU A 41 -18.73 19.83 34.93
CA LEU A 41 -17.83 20.24 33.86
C LEU A 41 -16.38 19.85 34.22
N PRO A 42 -15.53 19.47 33.26
CA PRO A 42 -14.10 19.44 33.50
C PRO A 42 -13.63 20.86 33.90
N PRO A 43 -12.82 21.02 34.96
CA PRO A 43 -12.27 22.32 35.30
C PRO A 43 -11.39 22.81 34.14
N ALA A 44 -11.54 24.09 33.77
CA ALA A 44 -10.72 24.71 32.74
C ALA A 44 -9.23 24.63 33.13
N PRO A 45 -8.31 24.43 32.18
CA PRO A 45 -6.89 24.46 32.47
C PRO A 45 -6.52 25.82 33.07
N ALA A 46 -5.81 25.80 34.20
CA ALA A 46 -5.33 27.02 34.85
C ALA A 46 -4.43 27.81 33.87
N PRO A 47 -4.51 29.15 33.86
CA PRO A 47 -3.65 29.96 33.01
C PRO A 47 -2.19 29.70 33.36
N ALA A 48 -1.37 29.43 32.35
CA ALA A 48 0.06 29.24 32.53
C ALA A 48 0.68 30.51 33.17
N PRO A 49 1.64 30.36 34.11
CA PRO A 49 2.37 31.52 34.62
C PRO A 49 3.12 32.17 33.46
N ALA A 50 2.98 33.49 33.32
CA ALA A 50 3.72 34.26 32.33
C ALA A 50 5.23 34.07 32.53
N PRO A 51 6.03 34.01 31.46
CA PRO A 51 7.48 33.91 31.58
C PRO A 51 8.01 35.15 32.31
N ALA A 52 8.61 34.94 33.48
CA ALA A 52 9.35 35.99 34.17
C ALA A 52 10.51 36.47 33.27
N PRO A 53 10.88 37.76 33.31
CA PRO A 53 11.99 38.26 32.53
C PRO A 53 13.28 37.54 32.92
N VAL A 54 13.99 37.01 31.93
CA VAL A 54 15.31 36.42 32.12
C VAL A 54 16.34 37.52 32.42
N THR A 55 16.44 37.89 33.70
CA THR A 55 17.58 38.66 34.20
C THR A 55 18.83 37.79 34.07
N VAL A 56 19.61 38.03 33.02
CA VAL A 56 20.95 37.45 32.88
C VAL A 56 21.80 37.99 34.02
N ALA A 57 22.23 37.11 34.92
CA ALA A 57 23.10 37.47 36.02
C ALA A 57 24.44 37.96 35.48
N GLN A 58 24.69 39.26 35.64
CA GLN A 58 25.90 39.93 35.21
C GLN A 58 27.06 39.54 36.15
N PRO A 59 28.17 38.97 35.67
CA PRO A 59 29.33 38.73 36.52
C PRO A 59 29.94 40.06 36.97
N ALA A 60 29.85 40.35 38.26
CA ALA A 60 30.55 41.48 38.86
C ALA A 60 32.06 41.15 38.94
N VAL A 61 32.79 41.43 37.86
CA VAL A 61 34.26 41.37 37.87
C VAL A 61 34.81 42.53 38.71
N THR A 62 35.28 42.19 39.90
CA THR A 62 36.10 43.06 40.74
C THR A 62 37.38 43.44 40.02
N SER A 63 37.69 44.73 39.93
CA SER A 63 38.92 45.23 39.32
C SER A 63 40.17 44.79 40.10
N PRO A 64 41.14 44.11 39.48
CA PRO A 64 42.52 44.09 39.95
C PRO A 64 43.27 45.31 39.38
N SER A 65 44.21 45.83 40.16
CA SER A 65 45.07 46.96 39.79
C SER A 65 45.93 46.66 38.56
N SER A 66 46.34 47.71 37.86
CA SER A 66 47.27 47.65 36.74
C SER A 66 48.61 46.99 37.12
N THR A 67 49.04 46.02 36.32
CA THR A 67 50.46 45.66 36.17
C THR A 67 50.66 45.23 34.71
N GLY A 68 51.65 45.81 34.04
CA GLY A 68 51.77 45.77 32.59
C GLY A 68 52.30 44.45 32.03
N VAL A 69 52.08 44.26 30.73
CA VAL A 69 52.78 43.28 29.88
C VAL A 69 53.48 44.09 28.78
N PRO A 70 54.77 43.85 28.48
CA PRO A 70 55.52 44.67 27.54
C PRO A 70 55.09 44.44 26.08
N ALA A 71 55.18 45.50 25.28
CA ALA A 71 55.10 45.39 23.82
C ALA A 71 56.42 44.81 23.28
N PRO A 72 56.40 44.06 22.15
CA PRO A 72 57.63 43.66 21.47
C PRO A 72 58.29 44.88 20.82
N GLU A 73 59.51 45.19 21.22
CA GLU A 73 60.35 46.17 20.52
C GLU A 73 60.68 45.69 19.11
N SER A 74 60.45 46.56 18.12
CA SER A 74 61.20 46.54 16.87
C SER A 74 61.54 47.96 16.46
N ALA A 75 62.74 48.37 16.87
CA ALA A 75 63.56 49.49 16.41
C ALA A 75 62.94 50.51 15.42
N GLY A 76 62.75 51.73 15.93
CA GLY A 76 63.29 52.95 15.34
C GLY A 76 62.83 53.36 13.93
N MET A 77 61.95 54.36 13.89
CA MET A 77 62.32 55.63 13.26
C MET A 77 61.51 56.78 13.87
N GLU A 78 62.19 57.78 14.42
CA GLU A 78 61.53 58.98 14.94
C GLU A 78 61.16 59.90 13.77
N SER A 79 59.86 60.16 13.59
CA SER A 79 59.37 61.21 12.71
C SER A 79 57.99 61.71 13.17
N ALA A 80 57.84 63.03 13.10
CA ALA A 80 56.79 63.87 13.67
C ALA A 80 55.33 63.36 13.57
N PRO A 81 54.42 63.81 14.48
CA PRO A 81 53.00 63.48 14.38
C PRO A 81 52.44 63.93 13.02
N PRO A 82 51.72 63.05 12.29
CA PRO A 82 51.10 63.45 11.04
C PRO A 82 50.00 64.50 11.30
N ALA A 83 49.86 65.43 10.35
CA ALA A 83 48.80 66.44 10.37
C ALA A 83 47.40 65.77 10.49
N PRO A 84 46.41 66.45 11.10
CA PRO A 84 45.06 65.89 11.23
C PRO A 84 44.52 65.52 9.85
N MET A 85 44.23 64.22 9.65
CA MET A 85 43.67 63.72 8.41
C MET A 85 42.33 64.41 8.12
N PRO A 86 42.02 64.75 6.85
CA PRO A 86 40.70 65.22 6.46
C PRO A 86 39.61 64.27 6.98
N PRO A 87 38.40 64.77 7.35
CA PRO A 87 37.34 63.93 7.91
C PRO A 87 37.04 62.68 7.07
N ASP A 88 37.04 62.83 5.74
CA ASP A 88 36.78 61.73 4.80
C ASP A 88 37.87 60.65 4.83
N ALA A 89 39.14 61.04 5.01
CA ALA A 89 40.26 60.10 5.10
C ALA A 89 40.29 59.39 6.47
N ALA A 90 39.96 60.11 7.55
CA ALA A 90 39.79 59.50 8.88
C ALA A 90 38.61 58.52 8.91
N LEU A 91 37.51 58.84 8.21
CA LEU A 91 36.34 57.99 8.10
C LEU A 91 36.61 56.75 7.24
N GLN A 92 37.28 56.87 6.09
CA GLN A 92 37.72 55.71 5.29
C GLN A 92 38.73 54.83 6.05
N TYR A 93 39.64 55.41 6.84
CA TYR A 93 40.52 54.63 7.71
C TYR A 93 39.73 53.88 8.79
N ALA A 94 38.78 54.55 9.45
CA ALA A 94 37.92 53.93 10.44
C ALA A 94 37.02 52.82 9.85
N GLU A 95 36.49 52.99 8.64
CA GLU A 95 35.72 51.97 7.93
C GLU A 95 36.59 50.72 7.64
N ASN A 96 37.80 50.91 7.13
CA ASN A 96 38.74 49.82 6.85
C ASN A 96 39.24 49.08 8.11
N VAL A 97 39.24 49.74 9.28
CA VAL A 97 39.66 49.15 10.57
C VAL A 97 38.49 48.55 11.36
N THR A 98 37.27 49.08 11.19
CA THR A 98 36.09 48.71 12.00
C THR A 98 35.19 47.68 11.30
N VAL A 99 35.23 47.58 9.96
CA VAL A 99 34.45 46.58 9.20
C VAL A 99 35.35 45.38 8.88
N PRO A 100 35.24 44.25 9.61
CA PRO A 100 36.22 43.14 9.51
C PRO A 100 36.19 42.38 8.18
N LEU A 101 35.15 42.56 7.35
CA LEU A 101 35.03 41.97 6.01
C LEU A 101 34.32 42.95 5.08
N SER A 102 34.91 43.25 3.92
CA SER A 102 34.25 44.05 2.88
C SER A 102 33.00 43.32 2.32
N PRO A 103 32.06 44.03 1.67
CA PRO A 103 30.88 43.40 1.08
C PRO A 103 31.21 42.27 0.09
N GLU A 104 32.31 42.38 -0.67
CA GLU A 104 32.80 41.32 -1.55
C GLU A 104 33.41 40.14 -0.77
N ALA A 105 34.15 40.39 0.31
CA ALA A 105 34.65 39.33 1.18
C ALA A 105 33.51 38.57 1.87
N ILE A 106 32.41 39.25 2.25
CA ILE A 106 31.20 38.62 2.78
C ILE A 106 30.52 37.74 1.71
N LYS A 107 30.44 38.20 0.44
CA LYS A 107 29.92 37.38 -0.67
C LYS A 107 30.79 36.15 -0.92
N GLN A 108 32.12 36.29 -0.90
CA GLN A 108 33.06 35.19 -1.09
C GLN A 108 33.04 34.19 0.08
N LEU A 109 32.92 34.66 1.33
CA LEU A 109 32.75 33.80 2.49
C LEU A 109 31.42 33.04 2.43
N ARG A 110 30.33 33.70 2.00
CA ARG A 110 29.03 33.04 1.77
C ARG A 110 29.09 32.02 0.63
N SER A 111 29.71 32.34 -0.51
CA SER A 111 29.83 31.38 -1.62
C SER A 111 30.74 30.20 -1.28
N GLY A 112 31.78 30.43 -0.46
CA GLY A 112 32.62 29.38 0.12
C GLY A 112 31.84 28.48 1.09
N LEU A 113 31.10 29.06 2.04
CA LEU A 113 30.24 28.30 2.96
C LEU A 113 29.13 27.54 2.22
N ASP A 114 28.46 28.16 1.26
CA ASP A 114 27.52 27.52 0.35
C ASP A 114 28.16 26.35 -0.42
N GLY A 115 29.41 26.51 -0.88
CA GLY A 115 30.17 25.47 -1.57
C GLY A 115 30.53 24.30 -0.65
N VAL A 116 30.97 24.59 0.58
CA VAL A 116 31.21 23.57 1.63
C VAL A 116 29.91 22.88 2.01
N GLN A 117 28.79 23.60 2.10
CA GLN A 117 27.48 23.04 2.46
C GLN A 117 26.88 22.19 1.31
N ARG A 118 27.11 22.58 0.05
CA ARG A 118 26.75 21.78 -1.16
C ARG A 118 27.66 20.57 -1.40
N SER A 119 28.86 20.52 -0.80
CA SER A 119 29.78 19.39 -0.92
C SER A 119 29.76 18.44 0.29
N SER A 120 29.44 18.95 1.48
CA SER A 120 29.19 18.15 2.70
C SER A 120 27.78 17.57 2.75
N GLY A 121 26.78 18.26 2.19
CA GLY A 121 25.55 17.63 1.75
C GLY A 121 25.86 16.75 0.54
N THR A 122 25.67 15.42 0.66
CA THR A 122 25.76 14.48 -0.47
C THR A 122 25.00 15.06 -1.65
N ALA A 123 25.66 15.17 -2.82
CA ALA A 123 25.09 15.81 -4.00
C ALA A 123 23.65 15.34 -4.21
N PRO A 124 22.65 16.25 -4.21
CA PRO A 124 21.26 15.86 -4.09
C PRO A 124 20.86 15.06 -5.32
N VAL A 125 20.72 13.75 -5.13
CA VAL A 125 20.08 12.85 -6.09
C VAL A 125 18.73 13.45 -6.44
N THR A 126 18.56 13.86 -7.69
CA THR A 126 17.27 14.39 -8.14
C THR A 126 16.30 13.21 -8.17
N ALA A 127 15.26 13.27 -7.36
CA ALA A 127 14.25 12.25 -7.36
C ALA A 127 13.29 12.45 -8.55
N ALA A 128 13.11 11.41 -9.36
CA ALA A 128 12.03 11.34 -10.34
C ALA A 128 10.86 10.53 -9.74
N PRO A 129 9.88 11.17 -9.07
CA PRO A 129 8.74 10.48 -8.50
C PRO A 129 7.84 9.89 -9.59
N ARG A 130 7.56 8.58 -9.49
CA ARG A 130 6.66 7.86 -10.39
C ARG A 130 5.59 7.07 -9.63
N ILE A 131 4.46 6.86 -10.27
CA ILE A 131 3.37 6.00 -9.80
C ILE A 131 3.40 4.71 -10.61
N ARG A 132 3.25 3.55 -9.97
CA ARG A 132 3.25 2.23 -10.61
C ARG A 132 2.05 1.41 -10.15
N SER A 133 1.52 0.59 -11.06
CA SER A 133 0.54 -0.45 -10.74
C SER A 133 1.15 -1.80 -11.08
N LEU A 134 1.15 -2.75 -10.14
CA LEU A 134 1.75 -4.07 -10.28
C LEU A 134 0.72 -5.13 -9.89
N THR A 135 0.57 -6.17 -10.70
CA THR A 135 -0.20 -7.37 -10.28
C THR A 135 0.76 -8.35 -9.62
N VAL A 136 0.47 -8.72 -8.38
CA VAL A 136 1.27 -9.70 -7.62
C VAL A 136 0.99 -11.10 -8.16
N LYS A 137 2.01 -11.94 -8.24
CA LYS A 137 1.86 -13.37 -8.50
C LYS A 137 2.07 -14.13 -7.21
N LEU A 138 1.15 -15.04 -6.89
CA LEU A 138 1.15 -15.84 -5.64
C LEU A 138 1.69 -17.27 -5.84
N GLU A 139 2.24 -17.55 -7.02
CA GLU A 139 2.80 -18.86 -7.38
C GLU A 139 4.16 -19.07 -6.69
N PRO A 140 4.44 -20.26 -6.12
CA PRO A 140 5.76 -20.57 -5.56
C PRO A 140 6.87 -20.38 -6.59
N GLY A 141 7.91 -19.63 -6.23
CA GLY A 141 9.03 -19.31 -7.11
C GLY A 141 8.80 -18.12 -8.06
N SER A 142 7.65 -17.44 -7.99
CA SER A 142 7.45 -16.21 -8.76
C SER A 142 8.30 -15.04 -8.24
N SER A 143 8.64 -14.10 -9.13
CA SER A 143 9.43 -12.91 -8.80
C SER A 143 8.70 -11.99 -7.82
N LEU A 144 9.41 -11.53 -6.78
CA LEU A 144 8.88 -10.59 -5.78
C LEU A 144 8.63 -9.20 -6.39
N PRO A 145 7.51 -8.52 -6.05
CA PRO A 145 7.31 -7.13 -6.41
C PRO A 145 8.41 -6.25 -5.78
N MET A 146 8.98 -5.33 -6.56
CA MET A 146 10.05 -4.44 -6.12
C MET A 146 9.58 -2.98 -6.06
N VAL A 147 9.82 -2.34 -4.90
CA VAL A 147 9.56 -0.93 -4.63
C VAL A 147 10.89 -0.19 -4.45
N GLN A 148 11.04 0.95 -5.12
CA GLN A 148 12.25 1.78 -5.09
C GLN A 148 11.96 3.11 -4.37
N VAL A 149 12.65 3.42 -3.26
CA VAL A 149 12.41 4.65 -2.48
C VAL A 149 13.71 5.35 -2.10
N LEU A 150 13.79 6.67 -2.31
CA LEU A 150 14.98 7.46 -1.97
C LEU A 150 14.89 8.08 -0.56
N PRO A 151 16.02 8.43 0.08
CA PRO A 151 16.00 9.20 1.32
C PRO A 151 15.26 10.52 1.11
N ASN A 152 14.44 10.92 2.09
CA ASN A 152 13.52 12.06 2.04
C ASN A 152 12.34 11.95 1.04
N PHE A 153 12.24 10.87 0.25
CA PHE A 153 11.13 10.62 -0.68
C PHE A 153 10.38 9.33 -0.29
N PRO A 154 9.46 9.38 0.69
CA PRO A 154 8.69 8.21 1.09
C PRO A 154 7.74 7.76 -0.03
N GLY A 155 7.68 6.44 -0.23
CA GLY A 155 6.72 5.80 -1.13
C GLY A 155 5.55 5.20 -0.36
N VAL A 156 4.36 5.21 -0.95
CA VAL A 156 3.16 4.55 -0.40
C VAL A 156 2.84 3.30 -1.21
N VAL A 157 2.64 2.17 -0.54
CA VAL A 157 2.16 0.92 -1.14
C VAL A 157 0.70 0.72 -0.76
N ASN A 158 -0.17 0.58 -1.77
CA ASN A 158 -1.59 0.27 -1.58
C ASN A 158 -1.90 -1.16 -2.04
N PHE A 159 -2.80 -1.84 -1.34
CA PHE A 159 -3.25 -3.18 -1.67
C PHE A 159 -4.70 -3.16 -2.16
N THR A 160 -4.92 -3.75 -3.33
CA THR A 160 -6.25 -3.92 -3.93
C THR A 160 -6.47 -5.37 -4.35
N ASP A 161 -7.72 -5.81 -4.37
CA ASP A 161 -8.11 -7.15 -4.83
C ASP A 161 -8.36 -7.20 -6.34
N GLN A 162 -8.74 -8.36 -6.89
CA GLN A 162 -9.01 -8.47 -8.32
C GLN A 162 -10.19 -7.58 -8.79
N THR A 163 -11.11 -7.21 -7.90
CA THR A 163 -12.28 -6.37 -8.20
C THR A 163 -12.00 -4.87 -8.09
N GLY A 164 -10.81 -4.49 -7.62
CA GLY A 164 -10.44 -3.10 -7.33
C GLY A 164 -10.82 -2.64 -5.93
N ALA A 165 -11.34 -3.53 -5.08
CA ALA A 165 -11.64 -3.22 -3.68
C ALA A 165 -10.34 -3.08 -2.86
N PRO A 166 -10.28 -2.19 -1.86
CA PRO A 166 -9.14 -2.07 -0.97
C PRO A 166 -8.98 -3.36 -0.13
N TRP A 167 -7.74 -3.81 0.06
CA TRP A 167 -7.44 -4.98 0.90
C TRP A 167 -6.70 -4.56 2.19
N PRO A 168 -7.36 -4.59 3.36
CA PRO A 168 -6.75 -4.18 4.62
C PRO A 168 -5.56 -5.04 5.06
N ILE A 169 -4.55 -4.37 5.64
CA ILE A 169 -3.43 -5.00 6.35
C ILE A 169 -3.94 -5.54 7.70
N ALA A 170 -3.63 -6.81 7.99
CA ALA A 170 -4.13 -7.52 9.17
C ALA A 170 -3.21 -7.44 10.39
N ALA A 171 -1.90 -7.31 10.18
CA ALA A 171 -0.88 -7.36 11.22
C ALA A 171 0.30 -6.43 10.86
N PRO A 172 1.14 -6.03 11.84
CA PRO A 172 2.32 -5.21 11.57
C PRO A 172 3.21 -5.81 10.46
N PRO A 173 3.59 -5.05 9.43
CA PRO A 173 4.56 -5.51 8.44
C PRO A 173 5.92 -5.83 9.08
N VAL A 174 6.50 -6.96 8.71
CA VAL A 174 7.82 -7.38 9.19
C VAL A 174 8.89 -6.84 8.24
N ASN A 175 9.64 -5.83 8.70
CA ASN A 175 10.73 -5.22 7.94
C ASN A 175 12.05 -5.98 8.18
N GLY A 176 12.62 -6.54 7.12
CA GLY A 176 13.91 -7.26 7.15
C GLY A 176 15.15 -6.35 7.23
N ASN A 177 15.02 -5.05 6.98
CA ASN A 177 16.11 -4.07 7.16
C ASN A 177 15.61 -2.77 7.82
N PRO A 178 15.44 -2.75 9.16
CA PRO A 178 15.01 -1.56 9.90
C PRO A 178 16.06 -0.45 9.99
N ALA A 179 17.33 -0.75 9.69
CA ALA A 179 18.42 0.23 9.70
C ALA A 179 18.44 1.06 8.40
N GLY A 180 18.20 0.40 7.26
CA GLY A 180 18.13 1.01 5.94
C GLY A 180 16.77 1.63 5.61
N PHE A 181 15.68 1.05 6.12
CA PHE A 181 14.31 1.48 5.80
C PHE A 181 13.44 1.60 7.05
N GLN A 182 12.55 2.58 7.04
CA GLN A 182 11.43 2.69 7.95
C GLN A 182 10.14 2.31 7.21
N VAL A 183 9.37 1.40 7.80
CA VAL A 183 8.04 1.03 7.32
C VAL A 183 7.03 1.44 8.38
N ASN A 184 6.07 2.28 8.00
CA ASN A 184 4.94 2.68 8.85
C ASN A 184 3.65 2.15 8.21
N TYR A 185 2.69 1.71 9.03
CA TYR A 185 1.40 1.22 8.57
C TYR A 185 0.29 1.73 9.51
N LEU A 186 -0.94 1.75 9.02
CA LEU A 186 -2.13 1.93 9.88
C LEU A 186 -2.89 0.60 9.95
N PRO A 187 -3.39 0.19 11.13
CA PRO A 187 -4.29 -0.97 11.25
C PRO A 187 -5.56 -0.80 10.40
N ASP A 188 -6.05 -1.90 9.84
CA ASP A 188 -7.27 -1.96 9.00
C ASP A 188 -7.28 -1.05 7.75
N THR A 189 -6.16 -0.40 7.40
CA THR A 189 -6.04 0.33 6.12
C THR A 189 -5.40 -0.54 5.04
N PRO A 190 -5.65 -0.26 3.75
CA PRO A 190 -5.03 -0.96 2.63
C PRO A 190 -3.65 -0.39 2.26
N SER A 191 -3.06 0.46 3.11
CA SER A 191 -1.91 1.30 2.74
C SER A 191 -0.81 1.26 3.80
N MET A 192 0.44 1.14 3.35
CA MET A 192 1.63 1.34 4.18
C MET A 192 2.58 2.33 3.51
N SER A 193 3.39 3.04 4.29
CA SER A 193 4.45 3.91 3.78
C SER A 193 5.83 3.33 4.06
N ILE A 194 6.74 3.50 3.10
CA ILE A 194 8.12 3.05 3.14
C ILE A 194 9.01 4.27 2.91
N GLN A 195 9.94 4.51 3.83
CA GLN A 195 10.92 5.58 3.74
C GLN A 195 12.33 5.00 3.85
N ALA A 196 13.20 5.31 2.89
CA ALA A 196 14.62 4.99 3.04
C ALA A 196 15.29 5.94 4.05
N ARG A 197 16.11 5.36 4.92
CA ARG A 197 17.01 6.07 5.86
C ARG A 197 18.38 6.32 5.25
N ARG A 198 18.79 5.49 4.29
CA ARG A 198 20.10 5.51 3.62
C ARG A 198 19.93 5.25 2.13
N ALA A 199 20.75 5.91 1.30
CA ALA A 199 20.85 5.58 -0.11
C ALA A 199 21.67 4.30 -0.32
N TYR A 200 21.42 3.63 -1.44
CA TYR A 200 22.08 2.38 -1.89
C TYR A 200 21.89 1.17 -0.97
N ASP A 201 20.85 1.21 -0.15
CA ASP A 201 20.47 0.12 0.75
C ASP A 201 19.41 -0.81 0.11
N THR A 202 19.31 -2.04 0.58
CA THR A 202 18.36 -3.06 0.09
C THR A 202 17.71 -3.83 1.23
N GLY A 203 16.52 -4.38 1.00
CA GLY A 203 15.81 -5.16 2.01
C GLY A 203 14.51 -5.74 1.48
N SER A 204 13.70 -6.26 2.39
CA SER A 204 12.38 -6.80 2.08
C SER A 204 11.41 -6.53 3.23
N VAL A 205 10.14 -6.30 2.91
CA VAL A 205 9.05 -6.25 3.89
C VAL A 205 8.06 -7.37 3.63
N THR A 206 7.64 -8.06 4.69
CA THR A 206 6.57 -9.07 4.63
C THR A 206 5.29 -8.47 5.18
N VAL A 207 4.21 -8.55 4.41
CA VAL A 207 2.90 -7.96 4.73
C VAL A 207 1.84 -9.05 4.84
N TYR A 208 1.06 -8.99 5.92
CA TYR A 208 -0.06 -9.88 6.17
C TYR A 208 -1.36 -9.16 5.82
N LEU A 209 -2.12 -9.69 4.86
CA LEU A 209 -3.41 -9.12 4.43
C LEU A 209 -4.59 -9.88 5.04
N LYS A 210 -5.69 -9.17 5.32
CA LYS A 210 -6.85 -9.70 6.05
C LYS A 210 -7.54 -10.82 5.28
N GLY A 211 -7.54 -12.04 5.83
CA GLY A 211 -8.10 -13.22 5.18
C GLY A 211 -7.22 -13.86 4.10
N LEU A 212 -6.02 -13.34 3.83
CA LEU A 212 -5.07 -13.93 2.90
C LEU A 212 -4.14 -14.90 3.64
N ALA A 213 -4.19 -16.19 3.30
CA ALA A 213 -3.41 -17.22 3.99
C ALA A 213 -1.89 -17.15 3.71
N VAL A 214 -1.50 -16.59 2.55
CA VAL A 214 -0.09 -16.47 2.12
C VAL A 214 0.34 -15.01 2.29
N PRO A 215 1.37 -14.70 3.10
CA PRO A 215 1.87 -13.34 3.23
C PRO A 215 2.57 -12.88 1.95
N ILE A 216 2.57 -11.57 1.71
CA ILE A 216 3.20 -10.97 0.53
C ILE A 216 4.56 -10.42 0.93
N VAL A 217 5.62 -10.91 0.31
CA VAL A 217 6.97 -10.36 0.45
C VAL A 217 7.22 -9.36 -0.67
N ILE A 218 7.68 -8.17 -0.32
CA ILE A 218 7.98 -7.06 -1.23
C ILE A 218 9.46 -6.72 -1.07
N SER A 219 10.21 -6.71 -2.18
CA SER A 219 11.61 -6.27 -2.21
C SER A 219 11.69 -4.75 -2.22
N MET A 220 12.65 -4.21 -1.49
CA MET A 220 12.86 -2.77 -1.32
C MET A 220 14.30 -2.40 -1.68
N THR A 221 14.48 -1.34 -2.46
CA THR A 221 15.80 -0.79 -2.79
C THR A 221 15.80 0.74 -2.66
N SER A 222 16.94 1.32 -2.28
CA SER A 222 17.09 2.77 -2.21
C SER A 222 18.06 3.29 -3.25
N GLY A 223 17.53 3.77 -4.38
CA GLY A 223 18.33 4.09 -5.55
C GLY A 223 18.97 2.85 -6.18
N GLU A 224 19.84 3.07 -7.16
CA GLU A 224 20.54 2.00 -7.88
C GLU A 224 22.04 2.31 -7.99
N PRO A 225 22.95 1.51 -7.41
CA PRO A 225 24.39 1.80 -7.40
C PRO A 225 25.04 1.89 -8.79
N GLY A 226 24.46 1.21 -9.78
CA GLY A 226 24.93 1.23 -11.17
C GLY A 226 24.41 2.42 -11.99
N ASN A 227 23.34 3.08 -11.53
CA ASN A 227 22.78 4.22 -12.25
C ASN A 227 23.57 5.49 -11.90
N ARG A 228 24.23 6.06 -12.92
CA ARG A 228 25.04 7.29 -12.82
C ARG A 228 24.28 8.57 -13.19
N ASP A 229 23.01 8.46 -13.54
CA ASP A 229 22.18 9.61 -13.85
C ASP A 229 21.99 10.48 -12.61
N ALA A 230 22.03 11.80 -12.81
CA ALA A 230 21.72 12.78 -11.76
C ALA A 230 20.27 12.66 -11.25
N SER A 231 19.40 12.00 -12.02
CA SER A 231 18.00 11.73 -11.70
C SER A 231 17.77 10.24 -11.47
N GLN A 232 17.34 9.87 -10.26
CA GLN A 232 17.04 8.49 -9.89
C GLN A 232 15.52 8.31 -9.75
N PRO A 233 14.92 7.25 -10.31
CA PRO A 233 13.50 6.99 -10.14
C PRO A 233 13.18 6.64 -8.68
N THR A 234 12.10 7.21 -8.16
CA THR A 234 11.54 6.84 -6.85
C THR A 234 10.05 6.58 -6.99
N ASP A 235 9.57 5.49 -6.41
CA ASP A 235 8.16 5.11 -6.42
C ASP A 235 7.44 5.91 -5.33
N SER A 236 6.71 6.98 -5.70
CA SER A 236 5.92 7.76 -4.75
C SER A 236 4.63 7.02 -4.35
N ARG A 237 4.08 6.23 -5.28
CA ARG A 237 2.94 5.34 -5.04
C ARG A 237 3.07 4.06 -5.85
N VAL A 238 2.84 2.91 -5.21
CA VAL A 238 2.74 1.60 -5.86
C VAL A 238 1.42 0.94 -5.49
N ASP A 239 0.56 0.72 -6.46
CA ASP A 239 -0.69 -0.02 -6.29
C ASP A 239 -0.45 -1.51 -6.61
N LEU A 240 -0.45 -2.36 -5.58
CA LEU A 240 -0.35 -3.81 -5.69
C LEU A 240 -1.76 -4.41 -5.80
N ARG A 241 -2.05 -5.01 -6.97
CA ARG A 241 -3.27 -5.77 -7.22
C ARG A 241 -3.03 -7.25 -6.93
N ILE A 242 -3.82 -7.81 -6.03
CA ILE A 242 -3.77 -9.21 -5.62
C ILE A 242 -4.76 -10.00 -6.50
N PRO A 243 -4.34 -11.12 -7.14
CA PRO A 243 -5.18 -11.91 -8.05
C PRO A 243 -6.13 -12.84 -7.28
N GLN A 244 -6.76 -12.32 -6.23
CA GLN A 244 -7.76 -13.00 -5.40
C GLN A 244 -8.85 -11.99 -5.03
N ARG A 245 -9.96 -12.48 -4.45
CA ARG A 245 -11.04 -11.62 -3.94
C ARG A 245 -10.79 -11.32 -2.45
N GLY A 246 -10.78 -10.05 -2.10
CA GLY A 246 -10.53 -9.58 -0.74
C GLY A 246 -11.79 -9.63 0.15
N PRO A 247 -11.67 -9.30 1.45
CA PRO A 247 -12.81 -9.26 2.37
C PRO A 247 -13.84 -8.17 2.02
N ALA A 248 -13.42 -7.12 1.29
CA ALA A 248 -14.27 -6.05 0.78
C ALA A 248 -14.56 -6.20 -0.73
N ALA A 249 -14.32 -7.37 -1.33
CA ALA A 249 -14.46 -7.60 -2.77
C ALA A 249 -15.82 -7.14 -3.27
N LEU A 250 -15.82 -6.32 -4.33
CA LEU A 250 -17.06 -5.90 -4.95
C LEU A 250 -17.80 -7.14 -5.47
N PRO A 251 -19.13 -7.22 -5.30
CA PRO A 251 -19.90 -8.25 -5.96
C PRO A 251 -19.72 -8.06 -7.46
N VAL A 252 -19.14 -9.07 -8.12
CA VAL A 252 -19.28 -9.18 -9.57
C VAL A 252 -20.77 -9.34 -9.81
N SER A 253 -21.40 -8.29 -10.33
CA SER A 253 -22.73 -8.41 -10.91
C SER A 253 -22.65 -9.54 -11.94
N ALA A 254 -23.32 -10.66 -11.66
CA ALA A 254 -23.70 -11.55 -12.74
C ALA A 254 -24.39 -10.70 -13.82
N PRO A 255 -24.15 -10.96 -15.12
CA PRO A 255 -24.87 -10.26 -16.18
C PRO A 255 -26.35 -10.30 -15.83
N ARG A 256 -26.96 -9.11 -15.70
CA ARG A 256 -28.21 -8.92 -14.96
C ARG A 256 -29.33 -9.61 -15.73
N GLN A 257 -29.56 -10.88 -15.41
CA GLN A 257 -30.58 -11.71 -16.02
C GLN A 257 -31.92 -10.98 -15.88
N LYS A 258 -32.36 -10.34 -16.97
CA LYS A 258 -33.72 -9.84 -17.06
C LYS A 258 -34.59 -11.07 -17.26
N VAL A 259 -35.02 -11.65 -16.14
CA VAL A 259 -36.23 -12.46 -16.13
C VAL A 259 -37.31 -11.55 -16.70
N GLY A 260 -37.76 -11.85 -17.91
CA GLY A 260 -38.69 -11.02 -18.66
C GLY A 260 -40.05 -11.05 -17.98
N LEU A 261 -40.31 -10.08 -17.10
CA LEU A 261 -41.58 -10.00 -16.37
C LEU A 261 -42.69 -9.64 -17.38
N TYR A 262 -43.36 -10.69 -17.89
CA TYR A 262 -44.41 -10.66 -18.91
C TYR A 262 -43.96 -10.23 -20.32
N ASP A 263 -42.94 -10.88 -20.87
CA ASP A 263 -42.69 -10.85 -22.32
C ASP A 263 -43.51 -11.94 -23.03
N ASN A 264 -44.55 -11.51 -23.75
CA ASN A 264 -45.45 -12.40 -24.50
C ASN A 264 -44.74 -13.16 -25.63
N THR A 265 -43.65 -12.60 -26.18
CA THR A 265 -42.83 -13.26 -27.21
C THR A 265 -42.03 -14.41 -26.61
N LEU A 266 -41.37 -14.18 -25.46
CA LEU A 266 -40.68 -15.25 -24.73
C LEU A 266 -41.65 -16.35 -24.27
N GLN A 267 -42.85 -15.98 -23.83
CA GLN A 267 -43.90 -16.93 -23.48
C GLN A 267 -44.32 -17.80 -24.68
N ALA A 268 -44.55 -17.18 -25.85
CA ALA A 268 -44.89 -17.88 -27.08
C ALA A 268 -43.80 -18.90 -27.51
N PHE A 269 -42.53 -18.54 -27.38
CA PHE A 269 -41.40 -19.48 -27.59
C PHE A 269 -41.37 -20.59 -26.53
N LEU A 270 -41.66 -20.29 -25.26
CA LEU A 270 -41.66 -21.27 -24.16
C LEU A 270 -42.77 -22.32 -24.34
N ASP A 271 -43.95 -21.88 -24.75
CA ASP A 271 -45.11 -22.72 -25.09
C ASP A 271 -44.93 -23.49 -26.42
N GLY A 272 -43.88 -23.18 -27.19
CA GLY A 272 -43.57 -23.84 -28.46
C GLY A 272 -44.42 -23.37 -29.64
N VAL A 273 -45.09 -22.21 -29.51
CA VAL A 273 -45.89 -21.55 -30.55
C VAL A 273 -45.20 -20.25 -30.96
N PRO A 274 -44.06 -20.31 -31.66
CA PRO A 274 -43.29 -19.12 -32.03
C PRO A 274 -44.12 -18.18 -32.94
N PRO A 275 -43.90 -16.85 -32.89
CA PRO A 275 -44.53 -15.90 -33.81
C PRO A 275 -44.29 -16.27 -35.27
N LYS A 276 -45.23 -15.93 -36.17
CA LYS A 276 -45.14 -16.27 -37.61
C LYS A 276 -43.94 -15.65 -38.33
N GLU A 277 -43.36 -14.60 -37.75
CA GLU A 277 -42.17 -13.90 -38.25
C GLU A 277 -40.86 -14.60 -37.84
N ALA A 278 -40.91 -15.57 -36.92
CA ALA A 278 -39.75 -16.28 -36.42
C ALA A 278 -39.34 -17.42 -37.37
N GLN A 279 -38.11 -17.35 -37.89
CA GLN A 279 -37.52 -18.39 -38.74
C GLN A 279 -36.85 -19.46 -37.89
N ARG A 280 -37.05 -20.73 -38.20
CA ARG A 280 -36.46 -21.83 -37.41
C ARG A 280 -35.02 -22.12 -37.84
N ILE A 281 -34.07 -21.93 -36.93
CA ILE A 281 -32.66 -22.24 -37.12
C ILE A 281 -32.45 -23.76 -36.95
N LYS A 282 -31.58 -24.35 -37.77
CA LYS A 282 -31.08 -25.72 -37.53
C LYS A 282 -29.92 -25.66 -36.53
N THR A 283 -29.96 -26.57 -35.56
CA THR A 283 -28.94 -26.68 -34.52
C THR A 283 -28.11 -27.95 -34.76
N GLN A 284 -26.80 -27.86 -34.58
CA GLN A 284 -25.89 -29.02 -34.62
C GLN A 284 -25.10 -29.11 -33.32
N GLY A 285 -25.20 -30.24 -32.61
CA GLY A 285 -24.43 -30.49 -31.38
C GLY A 285 -25.07 -31.54 -30.48
N GLY A 286 -24.40 -31.84 -29.36
CA GLY A 286 -24.82 -32.90 -28.42
C GLY A 286 -25.84 -32.46 -27.36
N VAL A 287 -26.55 -31.35 -27.56
CA VAL A 287 -27.46 -30.78 -26.55
C VAL A 287 -28.87 -31.38 -26.74
N PRO A 288 -29.45 -32.04 -25.72
CA PRO A 288 -30.79 -32.61 -25.84
C PRO A 288 -31.88 -31.54 -25.89
N ASP A 289 -32.96 -31.84 -26.60
CA ASP A 289 -34.20 -31.07 -26.67
C ASP A 289 -34.04 -29.56 -26.95
N VAL A 290 -32.99 -29.16 -27.67
CA VAL A 290 -32.77 -27.76 -28.06
C VAL A 290 -33.51 -27.39 -29.34
N GLN A 291 -34.18 -26.24 -29.30
CA GLN A 291 -34.84 -25.61 -30.44
C GLN A 291 -34.36 -24.16 -30.54
N ALA A 292 -34.06 -23.68 -31.76
CA ALA A 292 -33.60 -22.32 -31.99
C ALA A 292 -34.43 -21.65 -33.10
N TRP A 293 -34.68 -20.35 -32.94
CA TRP A 293 -35.34 -19.51 -33.93
C TRP A 293 -34.67 -18.14 -33.99
N GLN A 294 -34.72 -17.51 -35.17
CA GLN A 294 -34.34 -16.12 -35.38
C GLN A 294 -35.61 -15.28 -35.54
N LEU A 295 -35.66 -14.11 -34.92
CA LEU A 295 -36.75 -13.14 -35.07
C LEU A 295 -36.12 -11.74 -35.07
N GLY A 296 -35.98 -11.16 -36.27
CA GLY A 296 -35.19 -9.96 -36.48
C GLY A 296 -33.69 -10.20 -36.26
N ASP A 297 -33.06 -9.30 -35.51
CA ASP A 297 -31.63 -9.36 -35.14
C ASP A 297 -31.35 -10.21 -33.87
N ASP A 298 -32.38 -10.87 -33.34
CA ASP A 298 -32.34 -11.67 -32.13
C ASP A 298 -32.53 -13.17 -32.41
N ILE A 299 -31.85 -14.01 -31.63
CA ILE A 299 -32.04 -15.45 -31.59
C ILE A 299 -32.72 -15.84 -30.27
N TYR A 300 -33.67 -16.76 -30.38
CA TYR A 300 -34.42 -17.37 -29.29
C TYR A 300 -34.08 -18.86 -29.19
N LEU A 301 -33.46 -19.27 -28.09
CA LEU A 301 -33.12 -20.68 -27.80
C LEU A 301 -34.07 -21.21 -26.74
N ARG A 302 -34.61 -22.41 -26.94
CA ARG A 302 -35.42 -23.17 -25.97
C ARG A 302 -34.73 -24.50 -25.68
N SER A 303 -34.46 -24.80 -24.42
CA SER A 303 -33.92 -26.10 -23.98
C SER A 303 -34.18 -26.33 -22.49
N ARG A 304 -33.92 -27.56 -22.03
CA ARG A 304 -33.85 -27.94 -20.61
C ARG A 304 -32.41 -27.99 -20.07
N ALA A 305 -31.41 -27.84 -20.94
CA ALA A 305 -30.00 -27.72 -20.55
C ALA A 305 -29.65 -26.28 -20.18
N ASP A 306 -28.78 -26.06 -19.19
CA ASP A 306 -28.38 -24.71 -18.78
C ASP A 306 -27.51 -24.03 -19.84
N LEU A 307 -27.98 -22.93 -20.45
CA LEU A 307 -27.13 -22.07 -21.25
C LEU A 307 -25.99 -21.47 -20.41
N ARG A 308 -24.77 -21.43 -20.95
CA ARG A 308 -23.57 -20.89 -20.28
C ARG A 308 -23.12 -19.54 -20.81
N ASP A 309 -23.53 -19.18 -22.02
CA ASP A 309 -23.17 -17.90 -22.66
C ASP A 309 -24.12 -16.77 -22.25
N SER A 310 -23.68 -15.54 -22.55
CA SER A 310 -24.44 -14.32 -22.29
C SER A 310 -25.74 -14.25 -23.10
N PHE A 311 -26.81 -13.77 -22.47
CA PHE A 311 -28.12 -13.54 -23.06
C PHE A 311 -28.74 -12.25 -22.50
N ASP A 312 -29.68 -11.66 -23.23
CA ASP A 312 -30.32 -10.38 -22.85
C ASP A 312 -31.47 -10.59 -21.87
N SER A 313 -32.33 -11.58 -22.17
CA SER A 313 -33.52 -11.91 -21.39
C SER A 313 -33.72 -13.42 -21.32
N THR A 314 -34.37 -13.89 -20.26
CA THR A 314 -34.76 -15.31 -20.13
C THR A 314 -36.15 -15.45 -19.52
N LEU A 315 -36.81 -16.56 -19.84
CA LEU A 315 -38.07 -17.00 -19.22
C LEU A 315 -37.98 -18.50 -18.93
N SER A 316 -38.55 -18.93 -17.80
CA SER A 316 -38.43 -20.30 -17.28
C SER A 316 -39.81 -20.85 -16.92
N SER A 317 -40.07 -22.09 -17.30
CA SER A 317 -41.27 -22.84 -16.90
C SER A 317 -40.97 -23.76 -15.70
N ALA A 318 -42.01 -24.13 -14.96
CA ALA A 318 -41.92 -25.04 -13.82
C ALA A 318 -41.53 -26.49 -14.21
N ASP A 319 -41.58 -26.85 -15.49
CA ASP A 319 -41.13 -28.14 -16.02
C ASP A 319 -39.60 -28.21 -16.27
N GLY A 320 -38.86 -27.13 -15.97
CA GLY A 320 -37.43 -27.02 -16.24
C GLY A 320 -37.08 -26.67 -17.68
N THR A 321 -38.07 -26.31 -18.51
CA THR A 321 -37.80 -25.73 -19.84
C THR A 321 -37.54 -24.23 -19.71
N HIS A 322 -36.47 -23.77 -20.35
CA HIS A 322 -36.02 -22.39 -20.36
C HIS A 322 -35.98 -21.85 -21.79
N VAL A 323 -36.23 -20.55 -21.93
CA VAL A 323 -36.01 -19.79 -23.16
C VAL A 323 -35.04 -18.64 -22.88
N TRP A 324 -34.11 -18.41 -23.80
CA TRP A 324 -33.18 -17.27 -23.79
C TRP A 324 -33.31 -16.48 -25.07
N LYS A 325 -33.32 -15.14 -24.94
CA LYS A 325 -33.14 -14.18 -26.03
C LYS A 325 -31.69 -13.69 -26.02
N MET A 326 -31.04 -13.69 -27.17
CA MET A 326 -29.65 -13.26 -27.33
C MET A 326 -29.40 -12.64 -28.73
N PRO A 327 -28.34 -11.83 -28.91
CA PRO A 327 -27.94 -11.39 -30.24
C PRO A 327 -27.51 -12.56 -31.13
N VAL A 328 -27.59 -12.35 -32.46
CA VAL A 328 -27.18 -13.35 -33.46
C VAL A 328 -25.73 -13.82 -33.25
N THR A 329 -25.57 -15.11 -32.97
CA THR A 329 -24.30 -15.78 -32.69
C THR A 329 -24.28 -17.17 -33.37
N PRO A 330 -23.16 -17.59 -34.00
CA PRO A 330 -23.09 -18.88 -34.71
C PRO A 330 -22.76 -20.08 -33.82
N TYR A 331 -22.27 -19.85 -32.59
CA TYR A 331 -21.92 -20.89 -31.62
C TYR A 331 -22.40 -20.48 -30.24
N VAL A 332 -22.94 -21.44 -29.50
CA VAL A 332 -23.38 -21.29 -28.11
C VAL A 332 -23.00 -22.51 -27.28
N THR A 333 -22.81 -22.35 -25.98
CA THR A 333 -22.37 -23.39 -25.05
C THR A 333 -23.45 -23.68 -24.02
N PHE A 334 -23.80 -24.95 -23.89
CA PHE A 334 -24.70 -25.46 -22.85
C PHE A 334 -23.93 -26.28 -21.81
N SER A 335 -24.46 -26.37 -20.59
CA SER A 335 -24.05 -27.34 -19.60
C SER A 335 -25.05 -28.49 -19.57
N VAL A 336 -24.59 -29.68 -19.96
CA VAL A 336 -25.35 -30.92 -19.94
C VAL A 336 -24.70 -31.84 -18.93
N MET A 337 -25.40 -32.19 -17.85
CA MET A 337 -24.86 -32.99 -16.74
C MET A 337 -23.55 -32.45 -16.13
N GLY A 338 -23.38 -31.12 -16.14
CA GLY A 338 -22.17 -30.45 -15.63
C GLY A 338 -21.00 -30.37 -16.62
N HIS A 339 -21.15 -30.92 -17.83
CA HIS A 339 -20.15 -30.81 -18.90
C HIS A 339 -20.55 -29.71 -19.90
N ASN A 340 -19.57 -28.92 -20.33
CA ASN A 340 -19.78 -27.92 -21.38
C ASN A 340 -19.88 -28.61 -22.75
N VAL A 341 -21.03 -28.48 -23.41
CA VAL A 341 -21.32 -29.02 -24.74
C VAL A 341 -21.58 -27.85 -25.69
N PRO A 342 -20.76 -27.66 -26.73
CA PRO A 342 -21.00 -26.64 -27.74
C PRO A 342 -22.16 -27.05 -28.67
N LEU A 343 -22.86 -26.04 -29.16
CA LEU A 343 -23.94 -26.12 -30.14
C LEU A 343 -23.68 -25.07 -31.23
N THR A 344 -23.67 -25.51 -32.48
CA THR A 344 -23.58 -24.65 -33.66
C THR A 344 -24.97 -24.30 -34.15
N LEU A 345 -25.18 -23.04 -34.54
CA LEU A 345 -26.42 -22.52 -35.09
C LEU A 345 -26.23 -22.26 -36.58
N GLU A 346 -26.98 -22.94 -37.45
CA GLU A 346 -27.00 -22.66 -38.90
C GLU A 346 -27.87 -21.42 -39.16
N LEU A 347 -27.24 -20.25 -39.04
CA LEU A 347 -27.80 -18.96 -39.44
C LEU A 347 -28.05 -18.93 -40.96
N GLN A 348 -29.12 -18.24 -41.39
CA GLN A 348 -29.49 -18.07 -42.81
C GLN A 348 -29.25 -16.64 -43.28
#